data_AF-R9KJ32-F1
#
_entry.id   AF-R9KJ32-F1
#
_cell.length_a   1.000
_cell.length_b   1.000
_cell.length_c   1.000
_cell.angle_alpha   90.00
_cell.angle_beta   90.00
_cell.angle_gamma   90.00
#
_symmetry.space_group_name_H-M   'P 1'
#
loop_
_entity.id
_entity.type
_entity.pdbx_description
1 polymer ?
#
loop_
_entity_poly.entity_id
_entity_poly.type
_entity_poly.pdbx_seq_one_letter_code
_entity_poly.pdbx_strand_id
1 'polypeptide(L)'
;MQKLNLVEAETLLYEPLEKPSFVVDGLIPTGLSLFCGSQKIGKSWLMLKLCLCVSQGLPLWDMPTKAGDVLYLCLEDTFFRIQDRLFRLTDEANRKLHFAVASCKLSDGLMVQLEDYLKVYPDSRLIVIDTLQKIRTASKDNAYANDYGDISGSMSIL
;
A
#
# COMPACT_ATOMS: atom_id res chain seq x y z
N MET A 1 1.67 28.88 -13.93
CA MET A 1 2.26 28.96 -12.58
C MET A 1 1.13 28.69 -11.60
N GLN A 2 1.16 27.57 -10.85
CA GLN A 2 0.16 27.33 -9.79
C GLN A 2 0.35 28.40 -8.70
N LYS A 3 -0.75 29.06 -8.30
CA LYS A 3 -0.74 30.00 -7.17
C LYS A 3 -0.63 29.21 -5.87
N LEU A 4 0.02 29.80 -4.86
CA LEU A 4 0.03 29.24 -3.51
C LEU A 4 -1.40 29.21 -2.97
N ASN A 5 -1.78 28.08 -2.38
CA ASN A 5 -3.01 27.98 -1.61
C ASN A 5 -2.70 28.40 -0.17
N LEU A 6 -3.19 29.55 0.26
CA LEU A 6 -2.93 30.14 1.58
C LEU A 6 -4.17 30.01 2.44
N VAL A 7 -3.99 29.70 3.71
CA VAL A 7 -5.02 29.71 4.75
C VAL A 7 -4.49 30.49 5.94
N GLU A 8 -5.33 31.34 6.53
CA GLU A 8 -4.94 32.17 7.66
C GLU A 8 -4.90 31.36 8.96
N ALA A 9 -4.04 31.76 9.90
CA ALA A 9 -3.92 31.07 11.18
C ALA A 9 -5.22 31.12 12.00
N GLU A 10 -6.00 32.20 11.88
CA GLU A 10 -7.32 32.33 12.50
C GLU A 10 -8.29 31.29 11.96
N THR A 11 -8.36 31.12 10.63
CA THR A 11 -9.16 30.09 9.97
C THR A 11 -8.80 28.69 10.47
N LEU A 12 -7.51 28.37 10.59
CA LEU A 12 -7.05 27.06 11.09
C LEU A 12 -7.45 26.79 12.55
N LEU A 13 -7.64 27.81 13.37
CA LEU A 13 -8.01 27.66 14.78
C LEU A 13 -9.52 27.44 14.98
N TYR A 14 -10.35 27.96 14.07
CA TYR A 14 -11.81 27.98 14.23
C TYR A 14 -12.59 27.11 13.23
N GLU A 15 -11.99 26.73 12.10
CA GLU A 15 -12.62 25.84 11.14
C GLU A 15 -12.26 24.38 11.42
N PRO A 16 -13.25 23.47 11.54
CA PRO A 16 -12.99 22.06 11.70
C PRO A 16 -12.41 21.50 10.38
N LEU A 17 -11.12 21.18 10.40
CA LEU A 17 -10.46 20.50 9.29
C LEU A 17 -10.79 19.00 9.29
N GLU A 18 -10.87 18.41 8.10
CA GLU A 18 -10.95 16.97 7.97
C GLU A 18 -9.68 16.32 8.55
N LYS A 19 -9.87 15.32 9.41
CA LYS A 19 -8.75 14.56 9.95
C LYS A 19 -8.12 13.72 8.83
N PRO A 20 -6.79 13.60 8.79
CA PRO A 20 -6.14 12.69 7.85
C PRO A 20 -6.71 11.29 8.01
N SER A 21 -6.99 10.64 6.88
CA SER A 21 -7.40 9.23 6.86
C SER A 21 -6.18 8.34 7.11
N PHE A 22 -6.37 7.25 7.83
CA PHE A 22 -5.35 6.25 8.12
C PHE A 22 -5.81 4.85 7.69
N VAL A 23 -4.87 4.04 7.21
CA VAL A 23 -5.07 2.59 7.01
C VAL A 23 -4.95 1.87 8.35
N VAL A 24 -3.96 2.29 9.16
CA VAL A 24 -3.77 1.88 10.56
C VAL A 24 -3.69 3.15 11.38
N ASP A 25 -4.64 3.35 12.29
CA ASP A 25 -4.77 4.59 13.05
C ASP A 25 -3.48 4.91 13.81
N GLY A 26 -2.93 6.11 13.56
CA GLY A 26 -1.70 6.60 14.20
C GLY A 26 -0.39 6.02 13.65
N LEU A 27 -0.44 5.08 12.69
CA LEU A 27 0.76 4.43 12.13
C LEU A 27 0.92 4.65 10.63
N ILE A 28 -0.11 4.36 9.84
CA ILE A 28 -0.03 4.36 8.37
C ILE A 28 -1.08 5.32 7.82
N PRO A 29 -0.73 6.57 7.47
CA PRO A 29 -1.66 7.50 6.84
C PRO A 29 -2.01 7.02 5.42
N THR A 30 -3.17 7.44 4.91
CA THR A 30 -3.53 7.27 3.50
C THR A 30 -2.53 8.01 2.61
N GLY A 31 -2.20 7.41 1.46
CA GLY A 31 -1.18 7.86 0.53
C GLY A 31 -0.12 6.79 0.30
N LEU A 32 1.07 7.20 -0.13
CA LEU A 32 2.17 6.29 -0.42
C LEU A 32 3.15 6.18 0.76
N SER A 33 3.36 4.95 1.22
CA SER A 33 4.33 4.64 2.28
C SER A 33 5.37 3.64 1.78
N LEU A 34 6.64 3.90 2.07
CA LEU A 34 7.74 2.97 1.75
C LEU A 34 8.18 2.22 3.01
N PHE A 35 7.98 0.90 3.01
CA PHE A 35 8.41 0.04 4.11
C PHE A 35 9.77 -0.60 3.83
N CYS A 36 10.81 -0.11 4.51
CA CYS A 36 12.20 -0.49 4.30
C CYS A 36 12.76 -1.36 5.43
N GLY A 37 13.77 -2.19 5.09
CA GLY A 37 14.50 -2.98 6.07
C GLY A 37 15.37 -4.04 5.42
N SER A 38 16.31 -4.60 6.18
CA SER A 38 17.24 -5.62 5.70
C SER A 38 16.53 -6.86 5.14
N GLN A 39 17.21 -7.60 4.27
CA GLN A 39 16.67 -8.83 3.71
C GLN A 39 16.37 -9.83 4.84
N LYS A 40 15.27 -10.58 4.72
CA LYS A 40 14.86 -11.66 5.64
C LYS A 40 14.54 -11.23 7.10
N ILE A 41 14.40 -9.93 7.38
CA ILE A 41 14.03 -9.44 8.72
C ILE A 41 12.53 -9.57 9.06
N GLY A 42 11.71 -10.08 8.13
CA GLY A 42 10.28 -10.31 8.37
C GLY A 42 9.33 -9.30 7.72
N LYS A 43 9.81 -8.45 6.79
CA LYS A 43 8.95 -7.46 6.10
C LYS A 43 7.70 -8.07 5.47
N SER A 44 7.86 -9.11 4.64
CA SER A 44 6.73 -9.77 3.98
C SER A 44 5.77 -10.44 4.96
N TRP A 45 6.24 -10.88 6.13
CA TRP A 45 5.38 -11.41 7.19
C TRP A 45 4.55 -10.31 7.83
N LEU A 46 5.16 -9.17 8.13
CA LEU A 46 4.44 -8.01 8.67
C LEU A 46 3.43 -7.46 7.65
N MET A 47 3.82 -7.35 6.37
CA MET A 47 2.91 -6.91 5.31
C MET A 47 1.74 -7.87 5.14
N LEU A 48 1.97 -9.19 5.17
CA LEU A 48 0.88 -10.17 5.11
C LEU A 48 -0.06 -10.05 6.32
N LYS A 49 0.48 -9.86 7.53
CA LYS A 49 -0.32 -9.65 8.75
C LYS A 49 -1.13 -8.35 8.67
N LEU A 50 -0.52 -7.27 8.20
CA LEU A 50 -1.20 -5.98 7.97
C LEU A 50 -2.36 -6.16 6.99
N CYS A 51 -2.14 -6.83 5.86
CA CYS A 51 -3.18 -7.10 4.87
C CYS A 51 -4.35 -7.88 5.46
N LEU A 52 -4.08 -8.90 6.29
CA LEU A 52 -5.13 -9.65 7.00
C LEU A 52 -5.90 -8.77 8.00
N CYS A 53 -5.19 -7.95 8.78
CA CYS A 53 -5.81 -7.04 9.73
C CYS A 53 -6.74 -6.06 9.01
N VAL A 54 -6.24 -5.36 7.99
CA VAL A 54 -7.02 -4.37 7.22
C VAL A 54 -8.17 -5.02 6.46
N SER A 55 -8.00 -6.21 5.87
CA SER A 55 -9.10 -6.83 5.14
C SER A 55 -10.28 -7.19 6.06
N GLN A 56 -9.99 -7.53 7.33
CA GLN A 56 -10.96 -7.96 8.32
C GLN A 56 -11.42 -6.84 9.27
N GLY A 57 -10.72 -5.69 9.30
CA GLY A 57 -10.92 -4.65 10.31
C GLY A 57 -10.42 -5.05 11.70
N LEU A 58 -9.46 -5.98 11.78
CA LEU A 58 -8.82 -6.37 13.03
C LEU A 58 -7.69 -5.39 13.39
N PRO A 59 -7.42 -5.16 14.69
CA PRO A 59 -6.34 -4.28 15.08
C PRO A 59 -4.97 -4.86 14.69
N LEU A 60 -4.03 -3.97 14.36
CA LEU A 60 -2.60 -4.30 14.25
C LEU A 60 -1.89 -3.75 15.49
N TRP A 61 -1.40 -4.62 16.37
CA TRP A 61 -0.77 -4.22 17.65
C TRP A 61 -1.65 -3.24 18.45
N ASP A 62 -2.93 -3.61 18.63
CA ASP A 62 -3.95 -2.82 19.32
C ASP A 62 -4.31 -1.48 18.66
N MET A 63 -3.70 -1.14 17.51
CA MET A 63 -4.09 0.00 16.70
C MET A 63 -5.25 -0.38 15.77
N PRO A 64 -6.37 0.36 15.79
CA PRO A 64 -7.50 0.10 14.92
C PRO A 64 -7.13 0.13 13.43
N THR A 65 -7.81 -0.72 12.67
CA THR A 65 -7.79 -0.69 11.20
C THR A 65 -9.21 -0.59 10.69
N LYS A 66 -9.37 -0.01 9.49
CA LYS A 66 -10.68 0.06 8.83
C LYS A 66 -10.79 -1.04 7.79
N ALA A 67 -11.84 -1.87 7.92
CA ALA A 67 -12.12 -2.95 6.99
C ALA A 67 -12.30 -2.45 5.54
N GLY A 68 -11.71 -3.14 4.57
CA GLY A 68 -11.87 -2.86 3.14
C GLY A 68 -11.16 -3.90 2.26
N ASP A 69 -11.26 -3.73 0.94
CA ASP A 69 -10.55 -4.61 0.02
C ASP A 69 -9.04 -4.32 0.03
N VAL A 70 -8.24 -5.37 -0.11
CA VAL A 70 -6.78 -5.31 -0.03
C VAL A 70 -6.19 -6.10 -1.18
N LEU A 71 -5.27 -5.47 -1.92
CA LEU A 71 -4.47 -6.15 -2.93
C LEU A 71 -3.04 -6.34 -2.42
N TYR A 72 -2.54 -7.56 -2.47
CA TYR A 72 -1.13 -7.85 -2.24
C TYR A 72 -0.47 -8.41 -3.51
N LEU A 73 0.37 -7.58 -4.14
CA LEU A 73 1.31 -7.99 -5.18
C LEU A 73 2.56 -8.64 -4.56
N CYS A 74 2.58 -9.97 -4.47
CA CYS A 74 3.66 -10.79 -3.93
C CYS A 74 4.62 -11.25 -5.05
N LEU A 75 5.42 -10.33 -5.60
CA LEU A 75 6.17 -10.49 -6.85
C LEU A 75 7.46 -11.35 -6.72
N GLU A 76 7.79 -11.79 -5.51
CA GLU A 76 8.91 -12.70 -5.23
C GLU A 76 8.46 -14.09 -4.72
N ASP A 77 7.15 -14.31 -4.61
CA ASP A 77 6.57 -15.53 -4.06
C ASP A 77 5.76 -16.31 -5.11
N THR A 78 5.34 -17.51 -4.71
CA THR A 78 4.39 -18.33 -5.47
C THR A 78 3.11 -18.49 -4.66
N PHE A 79 2.00 -18.85 -5.30
CA PHE A 79 0.75 -19.12 -4.58
C PHE A 79 0.91 -20.18 -3.49
N PHE A 80 1.74 -21.21 -3.72
CA PHE A 80 2.06 -22.21 -2.70
C PHE A 80 2.74 -21.58 -1.46
N ARG A 81 3.72 -20.70 -1.65
CA ARG A 81 4.39 -20.02 -0.54
C ARG A 81 3.47 -19.06 0.20
N ILE A 82 2.59 -18.36 -0.53
CA ILE A 82 1.57 -17.50 0.07
C ILE A 82 0.61 -18.34 0.93
N GLN A 83 0.13 -19.46 0.41
CA GLN A 83 -0.74 -20.38 1.12
C GLN A 83 -0.09 -20.92 2.40
N ASP A 84 1.16 -21.40 2.36
CA ASP A 84 1.88 -21.88 3.55
C ASP A 84 1.99 -20.78 4.63
N ARG A 85 2.22 -19.53 4.22
CA ARG A 85 2.28 -18.41 5.16
C ARG A 85 0.93 -18.06 5.75
N LEU A 86 -0.13 -18.08 4.95
CA LEU A 86 -1.49 -17.84 5.43
C LEU A 86 -1.87 -18.85 6.51
N PHE A 87 -1.61 -20.15 6.29
CA PHE A 87 -1.86 -21.20 7.28
C PHE A 87 -1.12 -21.00 8.61
N ARG A 88 0.00 -20.29 8.60
CA ARG A 88 0.76 -19.98 9.83
C ARG A 88 0.27 -18.72 10.55
N LEU A 89 -0.51 -17.87 9.87
CA LEU A 89 -0.92 -16.56 10.39
C LEU A 89 -2.40 -16.51 10.79
N THR A 90 -3.25 -17.33 10.18
CA THR A 90 -4.68 -17.29 10.39
C THR A 90 -5.33 -18.62 10.04
N ASP A 91 -6.38 -18.98 10.80
CA ASP A 91 -7.29 -20.07 10.48
C ASP A 91 -8.48 -19.59 9.62
N GLU A 92 -8.68 -18.26 9.53
CA GLU A 92 -9.77 -17.62 8.81
C GLU A 92 -9.26 -16.53 7.87
N ALA A 93 -9.75 -16.55 6.62
CA ALA A 93 -9.50 -15.48 5.65
C ALA A 93 -10.83 -15.08 5.01
N ASN A 94 -11.01 -13.78 4.79
CA ASN A 94 -12.20 -13.27 4.12
C ASN A 94 -11.96 -13.08 2.61
N ARG A 95 -13.04 -12.80 1.89
CA ARG A 95 -13.00 -12.59 0.43
C ARG A 95 -12.45 -11.23 0.00
N LYS A 96 -11.99 -10.40 0.94
CA LYS A 96 -11.53 -9.02 0.69
C LYS A 96 -10.01 -8.92 0.51
N LEU A 97 -9.27 -10.01 0.73
CA LEU A 97 -7.82 -10.05 0.54
C LEU A 97 -7.48 -10.78 -0.75
N HIS A 98 -6.95 -10.05 -1.72
CA HIS A 98 -6.58 -10.53 -3.05
C HIS A 98 -5.07 -10.60 -3.20
N PHE A 99 -4.59 -11.63 -3.90
CA PHE A 99 -3.17 -11.85 -4.15
C PHE A 99 -2.87 -11.93 -5.64
N ALA A 100 -1.77 -11.33 -6.06
CA ALA A 100 -1.17 -11.59 -7.37
C ALA A 100 0.34 -11.83 -7.21
N VAL A 101 0.86 -12.78 -7.99
CA VAL A 101 2.29 -13.14 -8.00
C VAL A 101 3.05 -12.56 -9.20
N ALA A 102 2.35 -11.79 -10.03
CA ALA A 102 2.90 -11.13 -11.20
C ALA A 102 2.17 -9.81 -11.44
N SER A 103 2.87 -8.83 -12.00
CA SER A 103 2.33 -7.55 -12.45
C SER A 103 3.18 -7.01 -13.60
N CYS A 104 2.65 -6.01 -14.29
CA CYS A 104 3.41 -5.15 -15.15
C CYS A 104 4.44 -4.32 -14.36
N LYS A 105 5.39 -3.72 -15.08
CA LYS A 105 6.29 -2.69 -14.53
C LYS A 105 5.60 -1.33 -14.51
N LEU A 106 6.14 -0.40 -13.72
CA LEU A 106 5.71 0.99 -13.66
C LEU A 106 5.66 1.65 -15.04
N SER A 107 6.70 1.44 -15.85
CA SER A 107 6.75 2.01 -17.22
C SER A 107 5.89 1.27 -18.24
N ASP A 108 5.22 0.17 -17.85
CA ASP A 108 4.63 -0.79 -18.80
C ASP A 108 3.25 -1.28 -18.35
N GLY A 109 2.43 -0.36 -17.84
CA GLY A 109 1.00 -0.62 -17.61
C GLY A 109 0.62 -1.08 -16.20
N LEU A 110 1.52 -1.03 -15.20
CA LEU A 110 1.13 -1.31 -13.82
C LEU A 110 0.00 -0.40 -13.34
N MET A 111 0.03 0.89 -13.68
CA MET A 111 -1.02 1.82 -13.27
C MET A 111 -2.40 1.40 -13.81
N VAL A 112 -2.47 0.98 -15.07
CA VAL A 112 -3.72 0.47 -15.66
C VAL A 112 -4.23 -0.76 -14.91
N GLN A 113 -3.34 -1.69 -14.53
CA GLN A 113 -3.73 -2.86 -13.74
C GLN A 113 -4.29 -2.48 -12.37
N LEU A 114 -3.69 -1.50 -11.69
CA LEU A 114 -4.18 -1.01 -10.40
C LEU A 114 -5.52 -0.28 -10.55
N GLU A 115 -5.66 0.57 -11.56
CA GLU A 115 -6.93 1.26 -11.86
C GLU A 115 -8.06 0.26 -12.16
N ASP A 116 -7.79 -0.77 -12.97
CA ASP A 116 -8.78 -1.80 -13.29
C ASP A 116 -9.16 -2.61 -12.06
N TYR A 117 -8.21 -2.92 -11.18
CA TYR A 117 -8.50 -3.52 -9.88
C TYR A 117 -9.42 -2.62 -9.03
N LEU A 118 -9.11 -1.32 -8.93
CA LEU A 118 -9.89 -0.36 -8.15
C LEU A 118 -11.32 -0.16 -8.69
N LYS A 119 -11.52 -0.29 -10.02
CA LYS A 119 -12.88 -0.29 -10.61
C LYS A 119 -13.71 -1.49 -10.19
N VAL A 120 -13.08 -2.66 -10.02
CA VAL A 120 -13.74 -3.88 -9.58
C VAL A 120 -13.98 -3.88 -8.07
N TYR A 121 -13.06 -3.30 -7.29
CA TYR A 121 -13.09 -3.27 -5.83
C TYR A 121 -13.01 -1.82 -5.31
N PRO A 122 -14.10 -1.02 -5.42
CA PRO A 122 -14.11 0.38 -5.06
C PRO A 122 -13.93 0.64 -3.54
N ASP A 123 -14.16 -0.37 -2.69
CA ASP A 123 -13.93 -0.31 -1.24
C ASP A 123 -12.47 -0.63 -0.85
N SER A 124 -11.55 -0.61 -1.82
CA SER A 124 -10.13 -0.86 -1.58
C SER A 124 -9.53 0.17 -0.61
N ARG A 125 -8.75 -0.33 0.36
CA ARG A 125 -8.10 0.48 1.40
C ARG A 125 -6.59 0.37 1.41
N LEU A 126 -6.05 -0.71 0.88
CA LEU A 126 -4.62 -0.98 0.89
C LEU A 126 -4.20 -1.75 -0.35
N ILE A 127 -3.13 -1.28 -0.99
CA ILE A 127 -2.40 -2.02 -2.01
C ILE A 127 -0.96 -2.16 -1.52
N VAL A 128 -0.48 -3.39 -1.40
CA VAL A 128 0.90 -3.71 -1.04
C VAL A 128 1.64 -4.23 -2.25
N ILE A 129 2.82 -3.67 -2.51
CA ILE A 129 3.73 -4.12 -3.57
C ILE A 129 5.03 -4.63 -2.92
N ASP A 130 5.21 -5.95 -2.92
CA ASP A 130 6.41 -6.60 -2.37
C ASP A 130 7.11 -7.38 -3.49
N THR A 131 8.19 -6.88 -4.10
CA THR A 131 8.99 -5.70 -3.72
C THR A 131 8.87 -4.58 -4.75
N LEU A 132 9.13 -3.32 -4.34
CA LEU A 132 9.25 -2.18 -5.25
C LEU A 132 10.28 -2.45 -6.36
N GLN A 133 11.36 -3.18 -6.08
CA GLN A 133 12.39 -3.53 -7.06
C GLN A 133 11.85 -4.31 -8.26
N LYS A 134 10.78 -5.09 -8.10
CA LYS A 134 10.18 -5.89 -9.17
C LYS A 134 9.36 -5.06 -10.16
N ILE A 135 8.77 -3.96 -9.72
CA ILE A 135 7.95 -3.09 -10.57
C ILE A 135 8.75 -1.95 -11.21
N ARG A 136 9.95 -1.67 -10.72
CA ARG A 136 10.80 -0.63 -11.28
C ARG A 136 11.33 -1.01 -12.65
N THR A 137 11.43 -0.02 -13.50
CA THR A 137 12.15 -0.11 -14.77
C THR A 137 13.61 0.20 -14.48
N ALA A 138 14.53 -0.64 -14.97
CA ALA A 138 15.95 -0.46 -14.70
C ALA A 138 16.48 0.78 -15.42
N SER A 139 16.45 1.93 -14.75
CA SER A 139 17.18 3.13 -15.14
C SER A 139 18.62 2.96 -14.67
N LYS A 140 19.60 3.09 -15.57
CA LYS A 140 21.03 2.83 -15.31
C LYS A 140 21.70 3.80 -14.33
N ASP A 141 21.01 4.83 -13.83
CA ASP A 141 21.62 5.88 -13.03
C ASP A 141 21.02 5.97 -11.62
N ASN A 142 21.89 5.87 -10.61
CA ASN A 142 21.70 6.20 -9.19
C ASN A 142 20.36 5.81 -8.53
N ALA A 143 20.36 4.61 -7.96
CA ALA A 143 19.24 3.98 -7.26
C ALA A 143 18.52 4.86 -6.21
N TYR A 144 19.21 5.80 -5.55
CA TYR A 144 18.64 6.66 -4.50
C TYR A 144 17.88 7.89 -5.02
N ALA A 145 18.30 8.48 -6.15
CA ALA A 145 17.63 9.66 -6.70
C ALA A 145 16.33 9.28 -7.44
N ASN A 146 16.32 8.10 -8.05
CA ASN A 146 15.14 7.56 -8.72
C ASN A 146 14.03 7.16 -7.74
N ASP A 147 14.34 6.85 -6.48
CA ASP A 147 13.31 6.49 -5.50
C ASP A 147 12.28 7.63 -5.35
N TYR A 148 12.73 8.89 -5.29
CA TYR A 148 11.82 10.05 -5.25
C TYR A 148 11.10 10.31 -6.58
N GLY A 149 11.76 10.06 -7.72
CA GLY A 149 11.15 10.21 -9.04
C GLY A 149 10.01 9.22 -9.28
N ASP A 150 10.22 7.94 -8.97
CA ASP A 150 9.26 6.86 -9.14
C ASP A 150 8.04 7.01 -8.19
N ILE A 151 8.27 7.50 -6.96
CA ILE A 151 7.23 7.83 -5.97
C ILE A 151 6.32 8.96 -6.50
N SER A 152 6.89 9.99 -7.14
CA SER A 152 6.12 11.14 -7.63
C SER A 152 5.07 10.80 -8.69
N GLY A 153 5.34 9.79 -9.55
CA GLY A 153 4.40 9.32 -10.57
C GLY A 153 3.28 8.43 -10.02
N SER A 154 3.45 7.87 -8.82
CA SER A 154 2.46 6.98 -8.18
C SER A 154 1.45 7.74 -7.31
N MET A 155 1.81 8.94 -6.85
CA MET A 155 0.97 9.78 -5.98
C MET A 155 -0.25 10.42 -6.67
N SER A 156 -0.35 10.38 -8.00
CA SER A 156 -1.46 11.00 -8.72
C SER A 156 -2.75 10.16 -8.74
N ILE A 157 -2.71 8.91 -8.26
CA ILE A 157 -3.81 7.93 -8.44
C ILE A 157 -4.17 7.19 -7.13
N LEU A 158 -3.33 7.24 -6.09
CA LEU A 158 -3.57 6.67 -4.75
C LEU A 158 -3.84 7.78 -3.73
#